data_AF-A0A7C4G6Q7-F1
#
_entry.id   AF-A0A7C4G6Q7-F1
#
_cell.length_a   1.000
_cell.length_b   1.000
_cell.length_c   1.000
_cell.angle_alpha   90.00
_cell.angle_beta   90.00
_cell.angle_gamma   90.00
#
_symmetry.space_group_name_H-M   'P 1'
#
loop_
_entity.id
_entity.type
_entity.pdbx_description
1 polymer ?
#
loop_
_entity_poly.entity_id
_entity_poly.type
_entity_poly.pdbx_seq_one_letter_code
_entity_poly.pdbx_strand_id
1 'polypeptide(L)' 'MSFSSGEVEGLRSVVGDMVSMFRAIWEEVDQQFSELNREERYKVFSTIAPILVDMLYAITEDVAETTVKIKKKKKE' A
#
# COMPACT_ATOMS: atom_id res chain seq x y z
N MET A 1 28.49 2.98 1.05
CA MET A 1 27.45 3.47 0.14
C MET A 1 26.72 4.61 0.86
N SER A 2 26.83 5.84 0.38
CA SER A 2 26.12 6.99 0.95
C SER A 2 24.80 7.17 0.20
N PHE A 3 23.68 6.96 0.88
CA PHE A 3 22.36 7.30 0.34
C PHE A 3 22.29 8.81 0.14
N SER A 4 21.81 9.25 -1.02
CA SER A 4 21.55 10.66 -1.26
C SER A 4 20.35 11.13 -0.42
N SER A 5 20.34 12.39 0.00
CA SER A 5 19.27 12.94 0.84
C SER A 5 17.87 12.78 0.23
N GLY A 6 17.77 12.80 -1.11
CA GLY A 6 16.51 12.59 -1.83
C GLY A 6 16.00 11.14 -1.77
N GLU A 7 16.88 10.14 -1.71
CA GLU A 7 16.47 8.73 -1.55
C GLU A 7 15.92 8.46 -0.15
N VAL A 8 16.50 9.09 0.87
CA VAL A 8 16.03 9.00 2.26
C VAL A 8 14.66 9.65 2.44
N GLU A 9 14.44 10.80 1.80
CA GLU A 9 13.16 11.51 1.85
C GLU A 9 12.05 10.76 1.09
N GLY A 10 12.38 10.18 -0.07
CA GLY A 10 11.48 9.28 -0.80
C GLY A 10 11.10 8.04 0.01
N LEU A 11 12.08 7.39 0.66
CA LEU A 11 11.82 6.24 1.54
C LEU A 11 10.92 6.61 2.72
N ARG A 12 11.16 7.77 3.35
CA ARG A 12 10.33 8.26 4.45
C ARG A 12 8.88 8.46 4.02
N SER A 13 8.65 9.00 2.81
CA SER A 13 7.31 9.16 2.25
C SER A 13 6.63 7.81 2.06
N VAL A 14 7.29 6.86 1.40
CA VAL A 14 6.73 5.53 1.13
C VAL A 14 6.39 4.78 2.42
N VAL A 15 7.27 4.84 3.42
CA VAL A 15 7.00 4.24 4.74
C VAL A 15 5.81 4.92 5.41
N GLY A 16 5.67 6.25 5.30
CA GLY A 16 4.53 7.00 5.83
C GLY A 16 3.20 6.58 5.19
N ASP A 17 3.20 6.39 3.87
CA ASP A 17 2.02 5.95 3.12
C ASP A 17 1.64 4.52 3.49
N MET A 18 2.62 3.62 3.63
CA MET A 18 2.39 2.25 4.10
C MET A 18 1.78 2.22 5.50
N VAL A 19 2.36 2.96 6.46
CA VAL A 19 1.85 3.01 7.84
C VAL A 19 0.40 3.54 7.86
N SER A 20 0.10 4.56 7.06
CA SER A 20 -1.24 5.12 6.95
C SER A 20 -2.24 4.11 6.39
N MET A 21 -1.82 3.32 5.40
CA MET A 21 -2.63 2.24 4.82
C MET A 21 -2.91 1.13 5.82
N PHE A 22 -1.88 0.60 6.49
CA PHE A 22 -2.05 -0.41 7.52
C PHE A 22 -2.96 0.07 8.66
N ARG A 23 -2.86 1.35 9.03
CA ARG A 23 -3.75 1.94 10.02
C ARG A 23 -5.21 1.95 9.54
N ALA A 24 -5.47 2.36 8.30
CA ALA A 24 -6.83 2.37 7.75
C ALA A 24 -7.43 0.96 7.69
N ILE A 25 -6.64 -0.04 7.28
CA ILE A 25 -7.07 -1.45 7.27
C ILE A 25 -7.38 -1.93 8.69
N TRP A 26 -6.55 -1.56 9.67
CA TRP A 26 -6.80 -1.89 11.07
C TRP A 26 -8.08 -1.26 11.60
N GLU A 27 -8.31 0.03 11.35
CA GLU A 27 -9.53 0.73 11.77
C GLU A 27 -10.79 0.10 11.17
N GLU A 28 -10.74 -0.31 9.90
CA GLU A 28 -11.85 -1.01 9.25
C GLU A 28 -12.10 -2.39 9.88
N VAL A 29 -11.04 -3.16 10.17
CA VAL A 29 -11.16 -4.46 10.86
C VAL A 29 -11.71 -4.27 12.27
N ASP A 30 -11.28 -3.23 12.98
CA ASP A 30 -11.74 -2.92 14.33
C ASP A 30 -13.24 -2.63 14.36
N GLN A 31 -13.73 -1.91 13.35
CA GLN A 31 -15.14 -1.55 13.20
C GLN A 31 -16.00 -2.72 12.71
N GLN A 32 -15.58 -3.44 11.66
CA GLN A 32 -16.37 -4.52 11.07
C GLN A 32 -16.45 -5.77 11.95
N PHE A 33 -15.39 -6.04 12.73
CA PHE A 33 -15.31 -7.22 13.59
C PHE A 33 -15.30 -6.83 15.07
N SER A 34 -16.10 -5.81 15.42
CA SER A 34 -16.15 -5.25 16.77
C SER A 34 -16.58 -6.25 17.85
N GLU A 35 -17.34 -7.28 17.47
CA GLU A 35 -17.74 -8.40 18.33
C GLU A 35 -16.59 -9.36 18.67
N LEU A 36 -15.52 -9.36 17.89
CA LEU A 36 -14.37 -10.23 18.12
C LEU A 36 -13.43 -9.63 19.16
N ASN A 37 -12.72 -10.50 19.89
CA ASN A 37 -11.66 -10.03 20.75
C ASN A 37 -10.48 -9.47 19.93
N ARG A 38 -9.57 -8.75 20.59
CA ARG A 38 -8.45 -8.08 19.90
C ARG A 38 -7.53 -9.05 19.17
N GLU A 39 -7.32 -10.25 19.71
CA GLU A 39 -6.45 -11.26 19.10
C GLU A 39 -7.06 -11.82 17.82
N GLU A 40 -8.37 -12.07 17.83
CA GLU A 40 -9.13 -12.51 16.66
C GLU A 40 -9.15 -11.43 15.56
N ARG A 41 -9.41 -10.17 15.93
CA ARG A 41 -9.27 -9.03 15.00
C ARG A 41 -7.87 -8.94 14.41
N TYR A 42 -6.84 -9.15 15.22
CA TYR A 42 -5.46 -9.16 14.73
C TYR A 42 -5.20 -10.28 13.72
N LYS A 43 -5.77 -11.48 13.92
CA LYS A 43 -5.68 -12.59 12.94
C LYS A 43 -6.32 -12.20 11.60
N VAL A 44 -7.51 -11.59 11.64
CA VAL A 44 -8.19 -11.08 10.44
C VAL A 44 -7.32 -10.03 9.74
N PHE A 45 -6.86 -9.01 10.48
CA PHE A 45 -5.98 -7.97 9.96
C PHE A 45 -4.73 -8.53 9.31
N SER A 46 -4.03 -9.44 10.00
CA SER A 46 -2.79 -10.05 9.51
C SER A 46 -2.97 -10.88 8.24
N THR A 47 -4.19 -11.35 7.98
CA THR A 47 -4.54 -12.09 6.77
C THR A 47 -4.88 -11.15 5.61
N ILE A 48 -5.68 -10.12 5.87
CA ILE A 48 -6.23 -9.24 4.84
C ILE A 48 -5.22 -8.16 4.42
N ALA A 49 -4.45 -7.61 5.36
CA ALA A 49 -3.57 -6.48 5.08
C ALA A 49 -2.53 -6.77 3.97
N PRO A 50 -1.83 -7.92 3.95
CA PRO A 50 -0.94 -8.26 2.83
C PRO A 50 -1.67 -8.34 1.48
N ILE A 51 -2.87 -8.92 1.45
CA ILE A 51 -3.67 -9.07 0.22
C ILE A 51 -4.06 -7.70 -0.35
N LEU A 52 -4.48 -6.77 0.52
CA LEU A 52 -4.83 -5.41 0.11
C LEU A 52 -3.61 -4.64 -0.42
N VAL A 53 -2.45 -4.82 0.21
CA VAL A 53 -1.19 -4.24 -0.23
C VAL A 53 -0.80 -4.78 -1.61
N ASP A 54 -0.86 -6.09 -1.81
CA ASP A 54 -0.54 -6.73 -3.10
C ASP A 54 -1.49 -6.27 -4.22
N MET A 55 -2.78 -6.14 -3.94
CA MET A 55 -3.74 -5.59 -4.91
C MET A 55 -3.44 -4.14 -5.27
N LEU A 56 -3.06 -3.31 -4.29
CA LEU A 56 -2.65 -1.93 -4.55
C LEU A 56 -1.41 -1.87 -5.44
N TYR A 57 -0.41 -2.71 -5.17
CA TYR A 57 0.78 -2.84 -6.01
C TYR A 57 0.42 -3.24 -7.44
N ALA A 58 -0.40 -4.28 -7.62
CA ALA A 58 -0.85 -4.72 -8.93
C ALA A 58 -1.59 -3.62 -9.70
N ILE A 59 -2.47 -2.86 -9.03
CA ILE A 59 -3.17 -1.71 -9.64
C ILE A 59 -2.17 -0.63 -10.06
N THR A 60 -1.20 -0.28 -9.21
CA THR A 60 -0.20 0.72 -9.56
C THR A 60 0.71 0.29 -10.71
N GLU A 61 1.07 -0.99 -10.80
CA GLU A 61 1.85 -1.52 -11.92
C GLU A 61 1.07 -1.46 -13.23
N ASP A 62 -0.19 -1.89 -13.23
CA ASP A 62 -1.07 -1.82 -14.42
C ASP A 62 -1.28 -0.36 -14.89
N VAL A 63 -1.48 0.57 -13.96
CA VAL A 63 -1.62 2.01 -14.28
C VAL A 63 -0.32 2.59 -14.83
N ALA A 64 0.82 2.22 -14.24
CA ALA A 64 2.14 2.65 -14.71
C ALA A 64 2.41 2.15 -16.13
N GLU A 65 2.14 0.87 -16.40
CA GLU A 65 2.27 0.28 -17.74
C GLU A 65 1.37 0.98 -18.77
N THR A 66 0.13 1.28 -18.39
CA THR A 66 -0.84 1.94 -19.27
C THR A 66 -0.41 3.37 -19.60
N THR A 67 0.13 4.10 -18.63
CA THR A 67 0.64 5.47 -18.80
C THR A 67 1.90 5.51 -19.68
N VAL A 68 2.79 4.53 -19.54
CA VAL A 68 4.00 4.38 -20.39
C VAL A 68 3.62 4.08 -21.84
N LYS A 69 2.62 3.21 -22.07
CA LYS A 69 2.11 2.89 -23.41
C LYS A 69 1.51 4.13 -24.11
N ILE A 70 0.77 4.98 -23.39
CA ILE A 70 0.20 6.22 -23.94
C ILE A 70 1.28 7.22 -24.36
N LYS A 71 2.36 7.36 -23.56
CA LYS A 71 3.47 8.27 -23.89
C LYS A 71 4.28 7.83 -25.11
N LYS A 72 4.39 6.52 -25.37
CA LYS A 72 5.05 5.99 -26.59
C LYS A 72 4.25 6.29 -27.86
N LYS A 73 2.91 6.11 -27.83
CA LYS A 73 2.03 6.41 -28.97
C LYS A 73 1.95 7.89 -29.37
N LYS A 74 2.32 8.82 -28.49
CA LYS A 74 2.31 10.27 -28.76
C LYS A 74 3.61 10.80 -29.35
N LYS A 75 4.63 9.94 -29.50
CA LYS A 75 5.96 10.28 -30.06
C LYS A 75 6.21 9.68 -31.45
N GLU A 76 5.29 8.86 -31.97
CA GLU A 76 5.26 8.42 -33.38
C GLU A 76 4.37 9.34 -34.21
#